data_AF-A0A1G1HVX8-F1
#
_entry.id   AF-A0A1G1HVX8-F1
#
_cell.length_a   1.000
_cell.length_b   1.000
_cell.length_c   1.000
_cell.angle_alpha   90.00
_cell.angle_beta   90.00
_cell.angle_gamma   90.00
#
_symmetry.space_group_name_H-M   'P 1'
#
loop_
_entity.id
_entity.type
_entity.pdbx_description
1 polymer ?
#
loop_
_entity_poly.entity_id
_entity_poly.type
_entity_poly.pdbx_seq_one_letter_code
_entity_poly.pdbx_strand_id
1 'polypeptide(L)'
;MHLPPTKRTSDEWVAEMQAAFRESSSACRKGGRQPGPEWFQSLDAWANQMMAVGRFDAAEEALSLALDAGARRFPSQLQAIRATEAALCTLTGRHRKAAEIGTGYAMRSYLHPDRKLRPILYQRVIPALLLTGQMREYLTLLWRGLADVYRNPDVRDWFMDEIGKTYGGFWRAVLRADVSAGHRMALALLSMQRVTRRTPALNKTVLPALLYSLALGFLYVLKYGWPGLPSTAIRGQSGKRADKILVTRAMGGIGDLLMMTPALAVLHARHPDKTIHFAVPEEFFPLFEGNTDVVCVDIESPELDPNDYGLWFDFTDCPAARVETMQAPNVRKDRIEIFARALGVRTLARSRPVYVVVEGERERAGNRLTSLFGRTNRPLIGLQMRSAESYRDYPHMARLATLLAAEANVVAFHSDRIDGIESDGCKTISGLPIREVAALIERCDLVIAPDSAFVHLAAALDRPCLTITGPTDGRLRGRFGEAIVPGRNDYPCAPCWRNEEKGCRLTGGKESLCLASISPEHVRDACRKHLRKGSPADMAFAV
;
A
#
# COMPACT_ATOMS: atom_id res chain seq x y z
N MET A 1 12.02 -1.12 25.23
CA MET A 1 10.97 -0.56 26.13
C MET A 1 11.25 -1.11 27.53
N HIS A 2 12.20 -0.50 28.25
CA HIS A 2 12.42 -0.79 29.67
C HIS A 2 11.62 0.27 30.45
N LEU A 3 10.61 -0.16 31.20
CA LEU A 3 9.88 0.71 32.11
C LEU A 3 10.85 1.19 33.21
N PRO A 4 11.01 2.49 33.46
CA PRO A 4 11.82 2.96 34.58
C PRO A 4 11.13 2.60 35.91
N PRO A 5 11.90 2.30 36.97
CA PRO A 5 11.33 1.98 38.28
C PRO A 5 10.92 3.30 38.93
N THR A 6 9.64 3.64 38.89
CA THR A 6 9.11 4.73 39.73
C THR A 6 7.84 4.28 40.41
N LYS A 7 7.68 4.72 41.67
CA LYS A 7 6.53 4.52 42.56
C LYS A 7 5.26 5.18 42.02
N ARG A 8 4.87 4.92 40.77
CA ARG A 8 3.67 5.47 40.15
C ARG A 8 2.52 4.49 40.31
N THR A 9 1.33 5.01 40.62
CA THR A 9 0.12 4.21 40.56
C THR A 9 -0.25 3.94 39.10
N SER A 10 -0.96 2.85 38.83
CA SER A 10 -1.42 2.53 37.46
C SER A 10 -2.29 3.63 36.87
N ASP A 11 -3.03 4.37 37.70
CA ASP A 11 -3.94 5.43 37.27
C ASP A 11 -3.21 6.69 36.80
N GLU A 12 -2.17 7.12 37.52
CA GLU A 12 -1.34 8.26 37.13
C GLU A 12 -0.67 8.01 35.76
N TRP A 13 -0.18 6.80 35.54
CA TRP A 13 0.46 6.46 34.27
C TRP A 13 -0.51 6.42 33.09
N VAL A 14 -1.72 5.88 33.29
CA VAL A 14 -2.77 5.89 32.25
C VAL A 14 -3.16 7.33 31.90
N ALA A 15 -3.36 8.19 32.91
CA ALA A 15 -3.72 9.58 32.69
C ALA A 15 -2.62 10.37 31.94
N GLU A 16 -1.36 10.15 32.28
CA GLU A 16 -0.20 10.75 31.61
C GLU A 16 -0.12 10.33 30.14
N MET A 17 -0.29 9.03 29.84
CA MET A 17 -0.28 8.53 28.47
C MET A 17 -1.43 9.12 27.64
N GLN A 18 -2.64 9.22 28.20
CA GLN A 18 -3.78 9.85 27.53
C GLN A 18 -3.55 11.35 27.28
N ALA A 19 -2.96 12.06 28.25
CA ALA A 19 -2.57 13.46 28.07
C ALA A 19 -1.54 13.59 26.93
N ALA A 20 -0.51 12.74 26.89
CA ALA A 20 0.50 12.76 25.85
C ALA A 20 -0.09 12.52 24.44
N PHE A 21 -1.05 11.61 24.29
CA PHE A 21 -1.75 11.42 23.01
C PHE A 21 -2.53 12.68 22.59
N ARG A 22 -3.27 13.31 23.52
CA ARG A 22 -4.02 14.54 23.24
C ARG A 22 -3.11 15.70 22.85
N GLU A 23 -2.03 15.89 23.61
CA GLU A 23 -1.03 16.92 23.32
C GLU A 23 -0.39 16.72 21.95
N SER A 24 0.01 15.49 21.62
CA SER A 24 0.58 15.13 20.31
C SER A 24 -0.39 15.43 19.16
N SER A 25 -1.68 15.07 19.30
CA SER A 25 -2.71 15.41 18.32
C SER A 25 -2.86 16.93 18.16
N SER A 26 -2.88 17.66 19.28
CA SER A 26 -3.02 19.12 19.27
C SER A 26 -1.82 19.82 18.64
N ALA A 27 -0.61 19.33 18.88
CA ALA A 27 0.64 19.85 18.33
C ALA A 27 0.68 19.69 16.81
N CYS A 28 0.21 18.55 16.29
CA CYS A 28 0.04 18.35 14.85
C CYS A 28 -0.87 19.43 14.26
N ARG A 29 -2.09 19.60 14.82
CA ARG A 29 -3.07 20.58 14.33
C ARG A 29 -2.55 22.01 14.37
N LYS A 30 -1.90 22.41 15.46
CA LYS A 30 -1.27 23.74 15.61
C LYS A 30 -0.17 23.99 14.56
N GLY A 31 0.56 22.95 14.18
CA GLY A 31 1.59 23.01 13.13
C GLY A 31 1.07 22.85 11.70
N GLY A 32 -0.25 22.91 11.47
CA GLY A 32 -0.85 22.71 10.15
C GLY A 32 -0.69 21.28 9.59
N ARG A 33 -0.32 20.32 10.45
CA ARG A 33 -0.11 18.92 10.09
C ARG A 33 -1.19 18.03 10.69
N GLN A 34 -1.43 16.88 10.10
CA GLN A 34 -2.33 15.87 10.67
C GLN A 34 -1.52 14.67 11.17
N PRO A 35 -1.99 13.95 12.20
CA PRO A 35 -1.31 12.74 12.66
C PRO A 35 -1.19 11.72 11.53
N GLY A 36 -0.03 11.06 11.46
CA GLY A 36 0.27 9.99 10.51
C GLY A 36 -0.29 8.63 10.94
N PRO A 37 -0.23 7.62 10.05
CA PRO A 37 -0.76 6.27 10.29
C PRO A 37 -0.17 5.58 11.54
N GLU A 38 1.09 5.81 11.88
CA GLU A 38 1.79 5.20 13.02
C GLU A 38 1.23 5.68 14.37
N TRP A 39 0.74 6.92 14.42
CA TRP A 39 0.12 7.48 15.61
C TRP A 39 -1.20 6.76 15.92
N PHE A 40 -2.02 6.49 14.90
CA PHE A 40 -3.25 5.71 15.05
C PHE A 40 -2.98 4.25 15.41
N GLN A 41 -1.94 3.63 14.86
CA GLN A 41 -1.50 2.28 15.28
C GLN A 41 -1.12 2.25 16.75
N SER A 42 -0.46 3.30 17.24
CA SER A 42 -0.09 3.43 18.65
C SER A 42 -1.32 3.53 19.57
N LEU A 43 -2.36 4.27 19.14
CA LEU A 43 -3.63 4.35 19.86
C LEU A 43 -4.40 3.03 19.86
N ASP A 44 -4.45 2.30 18.75
CA ASP A 44 -5.08 0.97 18.68
C ASP A 44 -4.38 -0.02 19.62
N ALA A 45 -3.04 -0.05 19.58
CA ALA A 45 -2.24 -0.90 20.45
C ALA A 45 -2.45 -0.55 21.93
N TRP A 46 -2.51 0.74 22.27
CA TRP A 46 -2.82 1.23 23.60
C TRP A 46 -4.22 0.79 24.06
N ALA A 47 -5.25 1.02 23.25
CA ALA A 47 -6.62 0.61 23.56
C ALA A 47 -6.72 -0.91 23.81
N ASN A 48 -6.05 -1.70 22.98
CA ASN A 48 -5.98 -3.15 23.14
C ASN A 48 -5.27 -3.57 24.45
N GLN A 49 -4.20 -2.88 24.85
CA GLN A 49 -3.56 -3.09 26.14
C GLN A 49 -4.47 -2.72 27.32
N MET A 50 -5.17 -1.58 27.23
CA MET A 50 -6.09 -1.13 28.27
C MET A 50 -7.25 -2.13 28.46
N MET A 51 -7.82 -2.67 27.38
CA MET A 51 -8.81 -3.74 27.47
C MET A 51 -8.26 -4.98 28.18
N ALA A 52 -7.02 -5.38 27.91
CA ALA A 52 -6.40 -6.55 28.52
C ALA A 52 -6.22 -6.42 30.05
N VAL A 53 -6.11 -5.19 30.56
CA VAL A 53 -6.03 -4.89 32.01
C VAL A 53 -7.37 -4.43 32.61
N GLY A 54 -8.48 -4.56 31.88
CA GLY A 54 -9.83 -4.21 32.35
C GLY A 54 -10.13 -2.71 32.42
N ARG A 55 -9.30 -1.86 31.80
CA ARG A 55 -9.47 -0.39 31.78
C ARG A 55 -10.25 0.06 30.55
N PHE A 56 -11.53 -0.30 30.52
CA PHE A 56 -12.40 -0.07 29.36
C PHE A 56 -12.61 1.41 29.03
N ASP A 57 -12.71 2.29 30.03
CA ASP A 57 -12.88 3.73 29.81
C ASP A 57 -11.66 4.33 29.08
N ALA A 58 -10.45 3.92 29.47
CA ALA A 58 -9.23 4.37 28.83
C ALA A 58 -9.08 3.86 27.39
N ALA A 59 -9.55 2.62 27.14
CA ALA A 59 -9.63 2.08 25.79
C ALA A 59 -10.64 2.84 24.92
N GLU A 60 -11.82 3.14 25.46
CA GLU A 60 -12.87 3.89 24.76
C GLU A 60 -12.41 5.30 24.38
N GLU A 61 -11.74 5.99 25.31
CA GLU A 61 -11.18 7.33 25.06
C GLU A 61 -10.13 7.29 23.95
N ALA A 62 -9.24 6.30 23.96
CA ALA A 62 -8.20 6.16 22.94
C ALA A 62 -8.78 5.91 21.53
N LEU A 63 -9.79 5.03 21.42
CA LEU A 63 -10.47 4.76 20.15
C LEU A 63 -11.26 5.98 19.66
N SER A 64 -11.93 6.69 20.56
CA SER A 64 -12.67 7.92 20.23
C SER A 64 -11.71 9.00 19.74
N LEU A 65 -10.59 9.21 20.44
CA LEU A 65 -9.55 10.15 20.03
C LEU A 65 -8.98 9.81 18.64
N ALA A 66 -8.80 8.53 18.32
CA ALA A 66 -8.33 8.10 17.01
C ALA A 66 -9.35 8.45 15.90
N LEU A 67 -10.64 8.19 16.13
CA LEU A 67 -11.70 8.52 15.18
C LEU A 67 -11.81 10.04 14.98
N ASP A 68 -11.77 10.83 16.06
CA ASP A 68 -11.87 12.30 16.04
C ASP A 68 -10.64 12.99 15.44
N ALA A 69 -9.47 12.37 15.54
CA ALA A 69 -8.24 12.82 14.88
C ALA A 69 -8.18 12.41 13.39
N GLY A 70 -9.23 11.76 12.88
CA GLY A 70 -9.39 11.47 11.46
C GLY A 70 -8.75 10.16 11.01
N ALA A 71 -8.80 9.10 11.83
CA ALA A 71 -8.39 7.75 11.44
C ALA A 71 -9.10 7.25 10.16
N ARG A 72 -10.29 7.82 9.84
CA ARG A 72 -11.05 7.52 8.61
C ARG A 72 -10.29 7.83 7.31
N ARG A 73 -9.24 8.65 7.36
CA ARG A 73 -8.37 8.91 6.20
C ARG A 73 -7.48 7.71 5.85
N PHE A 74 -7.42 6.71 6.72
CA PHE A 74 -6.51 5.59 6.60
C PHE A 74 -7.30 4.29 6.72
N PRO A 75 -7.77 3.70 5.60
CA PRO A 75 -8.64 2.53 5.60
C PRO A 75 -8.13 1.37 6.47
N SER A 76 -6.82 1.08 6.41
CA SER A 76 -6.21 0.01 7.21
C SER A 76 -6.31 0.27 8.71
N GLN A 77 -5.99 1.49 9.16
CA GLN A 77 -6.00 1.90 10.56
C GLN A 77 -7.44 1.95 11.06
N LEU A 78 -8.38 2.42 10.24
CA LEU A 78 -9.80 2.38 10.54
C LEU A 78 -10.28 0.95 10.78
N GLN A 79 -9.90 -0.02 9.94
CA GLN A 79 -10.25 -1.43 10.15
C GLN A 79 -9.70 -1.99 11.47
N ALA A 80 -8.45 -1.66 11.82
CA ALA A 80 -7.86 -2.08 13.09
C ALA A 80 -8.62 -1.50 14.29
N ILE A 81 -8.86 -0.19 14.28
CA ILE A 81 -9.61 0.53 15.32
C ILE A 81 -11.03 -0.04 15.46
N ARG A 82 -11.73 -0.29 14.35
CA ARG A 82 -13.08 -0.88 14.37
C ARG A 82 -13.08 -2.30 14.92
N ALA A 83 -12.08 -3.12 14.61
CA ALA A 83 -11.96 -4.46 15.20
C ALA A 83 -11.78 -4.38 16.73
N THR A 84 -10.97 -3.45 17.21
CA THR A 84 -10.75 -3.20 18.64
C THR A 84 -12.00 -2.61 19.31
N GLU A 85 -12.73 -1.73 18.64
CA GLU A 85 -14.01 -1.19 19.12
C GLU A 85 -15.08 -2.28 19.22
N ALA A 86 -15.15 -3.22 18.26
CA ALA A 86 -16.05 -4.37 18.33
C ALA A 86 -15.76 -5.25 19.54
N ALA A 87 -14.47 -5.50 19.82
CA ALA A 87 -14.03 -6.24 21.01
C ALA A 87 -14.42 -5.50 22.31
N LEU A 88 -14.16 -4.19 22.38
CA LEU A 88 -14.54 -3.35 23.52
C LEU A 88 -16.05 -3.38 23.77
N CYS A 89 -16.85 -3.20 22.71
CA CYS A 89 -18.31 -3.26 22.80
C CYS A 89 -18.77 -4.64 23.29
N THR A 90 -18.10 -5.71 22.87
CA THR A 90 -18.39 -7.07 23.33
C THR A 90 -18.10 -7.23 24.83
N LEU A 91 -16.94 -6.79 25.30
CA LEU A 91 -16.52 -6.88 26.70
C LEU A 91 -17.39 -6.02 27.63
N THR A 92 -17.92 -4.91 27.13
CA THR A 92 -18.77 -3.97 27.88
C THR A 92 -20.28 -4.26 27.75
N GLY A 93 -20.68 -5.37 27.12
CA GLY A 93 -22.09 -5.76 26.98
C GLY A 93 -22.88 -4.98 25.92
N ARG A 94 -22.23 -4.13 25.12
CA ARG A 94 -22.85 -3.34 24.03
C ARG A 94 -23.01 -4.19 22.76
N HIS A 95 -23.71 -5.31 22.87
CA HIS A 95 -23.79 -6.35 21.84
C HIS A 95 -24.35 -5.86 20.49
N ARG A 96 -25.37 -5.00 20.48
CA ARG A 96 -25.93 -4.46 19.23
C ARG A 96 -24.90 -3.66 18.43
N LYS A 97 -24.16 -2.78 19.11
CA LYS A 97 -23.08 -1.98 18.49
C LYS A 97 -21.93 -2.90 18.04
N ALA A 98 -21.59 -3.91 18.84
CA ALA A 98 -20.58 -4.90 18.48
C ALA A 98 -20.95 -5.68 17.21
N ALA A 99 -22.23 -6.07 17.05
CA ALA A 99 -22.74 -6.77 15.86
C ALA A 99 -22.61 -5.92 14.59
N GLU A 100 -23.02 -4.65 14.68
CA GLU A 100 -22.98 -3.70 13.58
C GLU A 100 -21.55 -3.49 13.08
N ILE A 101 -20.63 -3.18 14.01
CA ILE A 101 -19.21 -2.98 13.69
C ILE A 101 -18.60 -4.28 13.14
N GLY A 102 -18.90 -5.42 13.79
CA GLY A 102 -18.35 -6.71 13.38
C GLY A 102 -18.80 -7.14 11.99
N THR A 103 -20.08 -6.93 11.66
CA THR A 103 -20.64 -7.23 10.34
C THR A 103 -20.02 -6.32 9.27
N GLY A 104 -19.92 -5.02 9.56
CA GLY A 104 -19.25 -4.06 8.68
C GLY A 104 -17.78 -4.42 8.42
N TYR A 105 -17.06 -4.85 9.46
CA TYR A 105 -15.68 -5.33 9.35
C TYR A 105 -15.59 -6.61 8.50
N ALA A 106 -16.44 -7.62 8.76
CA ALA A 106 -16.38 -8.91 8.08
C ALA A 106 -16.51 -8.78 6.56
N MET A 107 -17.37 -7.87 6.11
CA MET A 107 -17.58 -7.58 4.69
C MET A 107 -16.42 -6.79 4.06
N ARG A 108 -15.61 -6.10 4.87
CA ARG A 108 -14.54 -5.19 4.43
C ARG A 108 -13.16 -5.55 4.93
N SER A 109 -12.97 -6.79 5.35
CA SER A 109 -11.69 -7.27 5.87
C SER A 109 -10.53 -7.12 4.87
N TYR A 110 -10.84 -6.98 3.58
CA TYR A 110 -9.86 -6.73 2.51
C TYR A 110 -9.22 -5.33 2.59
N LEU A 111 -9.85 -4.34 3.24
CA LEU A 111 -9.31 -2.99 3.41
C LEU A 111 -8.04 -2.95 4.29
N HIS A 112 -7.72 -4.03 5.01
CA HIS A 112 -6.48 -4.12 5.78
C HIS A 112 -5.40 -4.89 4.98
N PRO A 113 -4.36 -4.21 4.46
CA PRO A 113 -3.34 -4.85 3.63
C PRO A 113 -2.38 -5.77 4.41
N ASP A 114 -2.14 -5.52 5.70
CA ASP A 114 -1.19 -6.34 6.47
C ASP A 114 -1.75 -7.74 6.78
N ARG A 115 -1.22 -8.72 6.05
CA ARG A 115 -1.55 -10.15 6.19
C ARG A 115 -1.25 -10.72 7.57
N LYS A 116 -0.25 -10.18 8.27
CA LYS A 116 0.14 -10.70 9.60
C LYS A 116 -0.85 -10.24 10.67
N LEU A 117 -1.40 -9.05 10.51
CA LEU A 117 -2.34 -8.46 11.47
C LEU A 117 -3.78 -8.89 11.23
N ARG A 118 -4.19 -9.11 9.97
CA ARG A 118 -5.59 -9.49 9.64
C ARG A 118 -6.15 -10.64 10.51
N PRO A 119 -5.50 -11.81 10.63
CA PRO A 119 -6.01 -12.89 11.49
C PRO A 119 -6.17 -12.49 12.97
N ILE A 120 -5.31 -11.61 13.48
CA ILE A 120 -5.39 -11.10 14.86
C ILE A 120 -6.63 -10.20 15.00
N LEU A 121 -6.89 -9.34 14.02
CA LEU A 121 -8.09 -8.50 14.01
C LEU A 121 -9.37 -9.34 13.90
N TYR A 122 -9.35 -10.43 13.14
CA TYR A 122 -10.49 -11.35 13.06
C TYR A 122 -10.81 -11.97 14.42
N GLN A 123 -9.79 -12.36 15.20
CA GLN A 123 -9.97 -12.85 16.57
C GLN A 123 -10.66 -11.83 17.48
N ARG A 124 -10.41 -10.53 17.28
CA ARG A 124 -11.08 -9.45 18.03
C ARG A 124 -12.56 -9.31 17.68
N VAL A 125 -12.92 -9.53 16.41
CA VAL A 125 -14.27 -9.33 15.89
C VAL A 125 -15.17 -10.56 16.06
N ILE A 126 -14.61 -11.76 15.94
CA ILE A 126 -15.36 -13.03 15.97
C ILE A 126 -16.30 -13.15 17.19
N PRO A 127 -15.88 -12.85 18.44
CA PRO A 127 -16.77 -12.91 19.59
C PRO A 127 -18.02 -12.04 19.45
N ALA A 128 -17.88 -10.84 18.86
CA ALA A 128 -19.01 -9.93 18.62
C ALA A 128 -20.04 -10.57 17.69
N LEU A 129 -19.57 -11.17 16.59
CA LEU A 129 -20.43 -11.84 15.60
C LEU A 129 -21.12 -13.08 16.18
N LEU A 130 -20.36 -13.89 16.93
CA LEU A 130 -20.87 -15.13 17.53
C LEU A 130 -21.96 -14.85 18.57
N LEU A 131 -21.71 -13.92 19.50
CA LEU A 131 -22.66 -13.58 20.58
C LEU A 131 -23.94 -12.94 20.06
N THR A 132 -23.90 -12.35 18.87
CA THR A 132 -25.04 -11.63 18.27
C THR A 132 -25.73 -12.45 17.17
N GLY A 133 -25.32 -13.70 16.96
CA GLY A 133 -25.95 -14.63 16.03
C GLY A 133 -25.66 -14.35 14.55
N GLN A 134 -24.66 -13.53 14.22
CA GLN A 134 -24.26 -13.21 12.84
C GLN A 134 -23.41 -14.35 12.24
N MET A 135 -24.05 -15.52 12.07
CA MET A 135 -23.35 -16.77 11.77
C MET A 135 -22.68 -16.79 10.40
N ARG A 136 -23.22 -16.10 9.40
CA ARG A 136 -22.63 -16.05 8.06
C ARG A 136 -21.30 -15.32 8.09
N GLU A 137 -21.27 -14.15 8.72
CA GLU A 137 -20.09 -13.30 8.89
C GLU A 137 -19.06 -13.97 9.81
N TYR A 138 -19.52 -14.60 10.89
CA TYR A 138 -18.69 -15.42 11.79
C TYR A 138 -17.96 -16.52 11.02
N LEU A 139 -18.69 -17.38 10.30
CA LEU A 139 -18.09 -18.47 9.52
C LEU A 139 -17.16 -17.94 8.42
N THR A 140 -17.50 -16.80 7.81
CA THR A 140 -16.66 -16.15 6.81
C THR A 140 -15.31 -15.73 7.40
N LEU A 141 -15.30 -15.03 8.54
CA LEU A 141 -14.05 -14.61 9.19
C LEU A 141 -13.28 -15.81 9.76
N LEU A 142 -13.97 -16.84 10.23
CA LEU A 142 -13.34 -18.04 10.77
C LEU A 142 -12.50 -18.77 9.69
N TRP A 143 -13.09 -19.01 8.52
CA TRP A 143 -12.38 -19.67 7.41
C TRP A 143 -11.35 -18.75 6.74
N ARG A 144 -11.66 -17.45 6.56
CA ARG A 144 -10.67 -16.47 6.09
C ARG A 144 -9.49 -16.38 7.02
N GLY A 145 -9.71 -16.42 8.33
CA GLY A 145 -8.66 -16.42 9.33
C GLY A 145 -7.73 -17.61 9.16
N LEU A 146 -8.26 -18.83 9.06
CA LEU A 146 -7.46 -20.03 8.80
C LEU A 146 -6.61 -19.89 7.52
N ALA A 147 -7.17 -19.30 6.46
CA ALA A 147 -6.47 -19.10 5.19
C ALA A 147 -5.43 -17.97 5.21
N ASP A 148 -5.65 -16.94 6.04
CA ASP A 148 -4.76 -15.80 6.19
C ASP A 148 -3.68 -16.03 7.26
N VAL A 149 -3.82 -17.05 8.11
CA VAL A 149 -2.80 -17.35 9.11
C VAL A 149 -1.47 -17.67 8.44
N TYR A 150 -0.51 -16.81 8.71
CA TYR A 150 0.86 -16.95 8.25
C TYR A 150 1.65 -17.91 9.17
N ARG A 151 2.95 -17.67 9.37
CA ARG A 151 3.80 -18.46 10.28
C ARG A 151 3.51 -18.25 11.78
N ASN A 152 2.35 -17.70 12.17
CA ASN A 152 1.99 -17.53 13.58
C ASN A 152 1.25 -18.79 14.08
N PRO A 153 1.90 -19.69 14.83
CA PRO A 153 1.29 -20.94 15.27
C PRO A 153 0.15 -20.71 16.25
N ASP A 154 0.23 -19.70 17.12
CA ASP A 154 -0.76 -19.47 18.17
C ASP A 154 -2.08 -19.00 17.58
N VAL A 155 -2.02 -18.05 16.64
CA VAL A 155 -3.21 -17.56 15.93
C VAL A 155 -3.82 -18.67 15.09
N ARG A 156 -3.00 -19.48 14.41
CA ARG A 156 -3.47 -20.66 13.65
C ARG A 156 -4.22 -21.60 14.56
N ASP A 157 -3.60 -21.92 15.70
CA ASP A 157 -4.08 -22.95 16.58
C ASP A 157 -5.42 -22.54 17.21
N TRP A 158 -5.59 -21.25 17.51
CA TRP A 158 -6.86 -20.67 17.90
C TRP A 158 -7.95 -20.83 16.83
N PHE A 159 -7.68 -20.50 15.55
CA PHE A 159 -8.68 -20.67 14.47
C PHE A 159 -9.08 -22.12 14.30
N MET A 160 -8.12 -23.04 14.35
CA MET A 160 -8.40 -24.46 14.34
C MET A 160 -9.32 -24.84 15.50
N ASP A 161 -8.97 -24.48 16.74
CA ASP A 161 -9.77 -24.83 17.91
C ASP A 161 -11.20 -24.28 17.82
N GLU A 162 -11.35 -23.06 17.32
CA GLU A 162 -12.63 -22.40 17.13
C GLU A 162 -13.48 -23.09 16.05
N ILE A 163 -12.87 -23.53 14.94
CA ILE A 163 -13.52 -24.42 13.95
C ILE A 163 -13.91 -25.75 14.61
N GLY A 164 -13.03 -26.33 15.41
CA GLY A 164 -13.31 -27.55 16.15
C GLY A 164 -14.56 -27.43 17.02
N LYS A 165 -14.70 -26.34 17.78
CA LYS A 165 -15.90 -26.05 18.59
C LYS A 165 -17.14 -25.87 17.72
N THR A 166 -17.04 -25.05 16.68
CA THR A 166 -18.16 -24.71 15.79
C THR A 166 -18.83 -25.93 15.18
N TYR A 167 -18.05 -26.90 14.73
CA TYR A 167 -18.54 -28.10 14.04
C TYR A 167 -18.62 -29.34 14.95
N GLY A 168 -18.34 -29.20 16.26
CA GLY A 168 -18.27 -30.31 17.20
C GLY A 168 -17.16 -31.33 16.89
N GLY A 169 -16.07 -30.88 16.27
CA GLY A 169 -14.86 -31.66 15.99
C GLY A 169 -14.24 -31.36 14.61
N PHE A 170 -12.91 -31.44 14.53
CA PHE A 170 -12.16 -31.18 13.28
C PHE A 170 -12.61 -32.07 12.12
N TRP A 171 -12.73 -33.38 12.37
CA TRP A 171 -13.13 -34.33 11.34
C TRP A 171 -14.57 -34.12 10.87
N ARG A 172 -15.46 -33.62 11.73
CA ARG A 172 -16.82 -33.24 11.32
C ARG A 172 -16.81 -32.04 10.38
N ALA A 173 -15.97 -31.04 10.65
CA ALA A 173 -15.78 -29.92 9.72
C ALA A 173 -15.21 -30.36 8.37
N VAL A 174 -14.26 -31.30 8.36
CA VAL A 174 -13.68 -31.86 7.12
C VAL A 174 -14.70 -32.64 6.29
N LEU A 175 -15.69 -33.29 6.93
CA LEU A 175 -16.70 -34.10 6.23
C LEU A 175 -17.92 -33.29 5.74
N ARG A 176 -18.02 -32.02 6.12
CA ARG A 176 -19.16 -31.15 5.77
C ARG A 176 -19.11 -30.70 4.31
N ALA A 177 -20.26 -30.82 3.63
CA ALA A 177 -20.37 -30.51 2.20
C ALA A 177 -20.32 -29.00 1.89
N ASP A 178 -20.75 -28.15 2.83
CA ASP A 178 -20.75 -26.69 2.69
C ASP A 178 -19.36 -26.07 2.96
N VAL A 179 -18.42 -26.85 3.48
CA VAL A 179 -17.02 -26.44 3.58
C VAL A 179 -16.34 -26.71 2.24
N SER A 180 -15.73 -25.67 1.67
CA SER A 180 -15.03 -25.79 0.39
C SER A 180 -13.99 -26.90 0.44
N ALA A 181 -13.83 -27.66 -0.65
CA ALA A 181 -12.82 -28.73 -0.74
C ALA A 181 -11.43 -28.25 -0.34
N GLY A 182 -11.18 -26.97 -0.64
CA GLY A 182 -9.99 -26.27 -0.21
C GLY A 182 -9.79 -26.25 1.31
N HIS A 183 -10.72 -25.62 2.01
CA HIS A 183 -10.64 -25.50 3.47
C HIS A 183 -10.64 -26.88 4.16
N ARG A 184 -11.36 -27.86 3.60
CA ARG A 184 -11.33 -29.25 4.08
C ARG A 184 -9.94 -29.87 4.04
N MET A 185 -9.23 -29.74 2.92
CA MET A 185 -7.87 -30.26 2.75
C MET A 185 -6.89 -29.57 3.71
N ALA A 186 -6.92 -28.24 3.77
CA ALA A 186 -6.06 -27.48 4.67
C ALA A 186 -6.27 -27.86 6.13
N LEU A 187 -7.53 -27.96 6.57
CA LEU A 187 -7.87 -28.36 7.93
C LEU A 187 -7.41 -29.79 8.23
N ALA A 188 -7.63 -30.73 7.30
CA ALA A 188 -7.18 -32.12 7.47
C ALA A 188 -5.67 -32.22 7.66
N LEU A 189 -4.88 -31.55 6.80
CA LEU A 189 -3.41 -31.54 6.90
C LEU A 189 -2.93 -30.91 8.21
N LEU A 190 -3.54 -29.81 8.65
CA LEU A 190 -3.21 -29.16 9.91
C LEU A 190 -3.61 -30.01 11.12
N SER A 191 -4.76 -30.66 11.09
CA SER A 191 -5.19 -31.58 12.15
C SER A 191 -4.27 -32.79 12.26
N MET A 192 -3.88 -33.40 11.13
CA MET A 192 -2.87 -34.47 11.10
C MET A 192 -1.54 -33.97 11.66
N GLN A 193 -1.08 -32.79 11.25
CA GLN A 193 0.15 -32.18 11.75
C GLN A 193 0.11 -32.01 13.28
N ARG A 194 -1.00 -31.52 13.83
CA ARG A 194 -1.18 -31.37 15.27
C ARG A 194 -1.12 -32.71 16.01
N VAL A 195 -1.72 -33.77 15.47
CA VAL A 195 -1.62 -35.13 16.02
C VAL A 195 -0.17 -35.61 15.98
N THR A 196 0.51 -35.51 14.83
CA THR A 196 1.91 -35.95 14.71
C THR A 196 2.88 -35.20 15.64
N ARG A 197 2.63 -33.90 15.92
CA ARG A 197 3.42 -33.13 16.90
C ARG A 197 3.20 -33.58 18.35
N ARG A 198 2.01 -34.08 18.68
CA ARG A 198 1.68 -34.59 20.03
C ARG A 198 2.14 -36.03 20.26
N THR A 199 2.41 -36.79 19.20
CA THR A 199 2.91 -38.16 19.29
C THR A 199 4.45 -38.19 19.34
N PRO A 200 5.10 -38.59 20.45
CA PRO A 200 6.55 -38.52 20.60
C PRO A 200 7.36 -39.22 19.51
N ALA A 201 6.87 -40.37 19.02
CA ALA A 201 7.50 -41.13 17.94
C ALA A 201 7.50 -40.40 16.60
N LEU A 202 6.41 -39.68 16.29
CA LEU A 202 6.24 -38.98 15.01
C LEU A 202 6.83 -37.57 15.03
N ASN A 203 6.82 -36.90 16.19
CA ASN A 203 7.28 -35.53 16.33
C ASN A 203 8.78 -35.36 15.98
N LYS A 204 9.59 -36.41 16.16
CA LYS A 204 11.02 -36.43 15.80
C LYS A 204 11.28 -36.69 14.31
N THR A 205 10.25 -37.04 13.53
CA THR A 205 10.38 -37.30 12.09
C THR A 205 10.20 -36.02 11.27
N VAL A 206 10.43 -36.08 9.96
CA VAL A 206 10.15 -34.98 9.02
C VAL A 206 8.65 -34.78 8.79
N LEU A 207 7.81 -35.77 9.16
CA LEU A 207 6.39 -35.80 8.84
C LEU A 207 5.60 -34.55 9.32
N PRO A 208 5.76 -34.04 10.56
CA PRO A 208 5.05 -32.83 10.99
C PRO A 208 5.44 -31.60 10.17
N ALA A 209 6.72 -31.46 9.81
CA ALA A 209 7.22 -30.36 8.99
C ALA A 209 6.71 -30.45 7.54
N LEU A 210 6.64 -31.67 7.00
CA LEU A 210 6.08 -31.94 5.68
C LEU A 210 4.58 -31.61 5.63
N LEU A 211 3.78 -32.14 6.56
CA LEU A 211 2.34 -31.86 6.64
C LEU A 211 2.06 -30.37 6.78
N TYR A 212 2.85 -29.68 7.60
CA TYR A 212 2.74 -28.23 7.74
C TYR A 212 3.06 -27.49 6.44
N SER A 213 4.12 -27.88 5.75
CA SER A 213 4.53 -27.26 4.49
C SER A 213 3.49 -27.49 3.39
N LEU A 214 2.91 -28.68 3.32
CA LEU A 214 1.81 -29.00 2.42
C LEU A 214 0.56 -28.16 2.73
N ALA A 215 0.18 -28.04 4.01
CA ALA A 215 -0.94 -27.21 4.42
C ALA A 215 -0.74 -25.74 4.03
N LEU A 216 0.44 -25.17 4.30
CA LEU A 216 0.76 -23.79 3.93
C LEU A 216 0.77 -23.60 2.41
N GLY A 217 1.34 -24.53 1.65
CA GLY A 217 1.32 -24.50 0.19
C GLY A 217 -0.10 -24.53 -0.35
N PHE A 218 -0.96 -25.36 0.24
CA PHE A 218 -2.36 -25.46 -0.13
C PHE A 218 -3.15 -24.19 0.18
N LEU A 219 -3.00 -23.63 1.40
CA LEU A 219 -3.60 -22.34 1.77
C LEU A 219 -3.14 -21.20 0.85
N TYR A 220 -1.85 -21.19 0.48
CA TYR A 220 -1.32 -20.24 -0.48
C TYR A 220 -2.01 -20.35 -1.84
N VAL A 221 -2.18 -21.58 -2.36
CA VAL A 221 -2.87 -21.82 -3.64
C VAL A 221 -4.35 -21.45 -3.57
N LEU A 222 -5.05 -21.76 -2.47
CA LEU A 222 -6.44 -21.35 -2.30
C LEU A 222 -6.62 -19.84 -2.39
N LYS A 223 -5.69 -19.10 -1.78
CA LYS A 223 -5.79 -17.65 -1.70
C LYS A 223 -5.36 -16.95 -2.98
N TYR A 224 -4.36 -17.48 -3.67
CA TYR A 224 -3.66 -16.75 -4.74
C TYR A 224 -3.67 -17.44 -6.10
N GLY A 225 -4.21 -18.66 -6.16
CA GLY A 225 -4.05 -19.54 -7.31
C GLY A 225 -2.66 -20.18 -7.38
N TRP A 226 -2.46 -20.98 -8.42
CA TRP A 226 -1.19 -21.66 -8.67
C TRP A 226 -0.12 -20.68 -9.19
N PRO A 227 1.15 -20.79 -8.75
CA PRO A 227 2.23 -19.97 -9.29
C PRO A 227 2.32 -20.07 -10.82
N GLY A 228 2.09 -18.95 -11.52
CA GLY A 228 2.13 -18.89 -12.99
C GLY A 228 0.76 -18.92 -13.69
N LEU A 229 -0.33 -19.17 -12.97
CA LEU A 229 -1.69 -18.92 -13.44
C LEU A 229 -2.15 -17.50 -13.03
N PRO A 230 -3.08 -16.88 -13.79
CA PRO A 230 -3.73 -15.62 -13.39
C PRO A 230 -4.25 -15.68 -11.96
N SER A 231 -4.31 -14.54 -11.25
CA SER A 231 -5.05 -14.52 -9.99
C SER A 231 -6.51 -14.90 -10.29
N THR A 232 -7.08 -15.77 -9.47
CA THR A 232 -8.47 -16.19 -9.64
C THR A 232 -9.36 -15.04 -9.24
N ALA A 233 -9.96 -14.37 -10.23
CA ALA A 233 -11.04 -13.43 -10.01
C ALA A 233 -12.10 -14.10 -9.12
N ILE A 234 -12.50 -13.40 -8.07
CA ILE A 234 -13.54 -13.85 -7.15
C ILE A 234 -14.88 -13.52 -7.82
N ARG A 235 -15.75 -14.52 -7.98
CA ARG A 235 -17.13 -14.26 -8.45
C ARG A 235 -17.99 -13.85 -7.27
N GLY A 236 -18.69 -12.73 -7.41
CA GLY A 236 -19.73 -12.34 -6.47
C GLY A 236 -20.90 -13.30 -6.50
N GLN A 237 -21.65 -13.33 -5.41
CA GLN A 237 -22.75 -14.27 -5.18
C GLN A 237 -24.14 -13.66 -5.40
N SER A 238 -24.28 -12.33 -5.35
CA SER A 238 -25.61 -11.69 -5.38
C SER A 238 -26.11 -11.37 -6.79
N GLY A 239 -25.19 -11.21 -7.75
CA GLY A 239 -25.52 -10.87 -9.14
C GLY A 239 -25.99 -9.42 -9.37
N LYS A 240 -26.09 -8.57 -8.35
CA LYS A 240 -26.62 -7.19 -8.46
C LYS A 240 -25.84 -6.29 -9.43
N ARG A 241 -24.54 -6.53 -9.60
CA ARG A 241 -23.60 -5.82 -10.48
C ARG A 241 -22.84 -6.83 -11.37
N ALA A 242 -23.57 -7.80 -11.93
CA ALA A 242 -22.98 -8.87 -12.77
C ALA A 242 -22.33 -8.37 -14.07
N ASP A 243 -22.80 -7.22 -14.56
CA ASP A 243 -22.29 -6.42 -15.68
C ASP A 243 -21.02 -5.63 -15.34
N LYS A 244 -20.53 -5.71 -14.10
CA LYS A 244 -19.39 -4.92 -13.62
C LYS A 244 -18.24 -5.81 -13.15
N ILE A 245 -17.02 -5.32 -13.35
CA ILE A 245 -15.81 -5.91 -12.81
C ILE A 245 -15.26 -4.96 -11.75
N LEU A 246 -15.03 -5.46 -10.53
CA LEU A 246 -14.41 -4.72 -9.45
C LEU A 246 -12.91 -5.01 -9.38
N VAL A 247 -12.11 -3.96 -9.28
CA VAL A 247 -10.70 -4.06 -8.89
C VAL A 247 -10.51 -3.20 -7.64
N THR A 248 -10.13 -3.80 -6.50
CA THR A 248 -9.96 -3.07 -5.23
C THR A 248 -8.49 -2.83 -4.92
N ARG A 249 -8.13 -1.63 -4.47
CA ARG A 249 -6.79 -1.32 -3.96
C ARG A 249 -6.82 -0.29 -2.84
N ALA A 250 -6.82 -0.76 -1.60
CA ALA A 250 -6.82 0.11 -0.40
C ALA A 250 -5.42 0.61 0.02
N MET A 251 -4.37 0.23 -0.71
CA MET A 251 -2.99 0.56 -0.37
C MET A 251 -2.14 0.90 -1.60
N GLY A 252 -1.00 1.55 -1.34
CA GLY A 252 -0.04 1.94 -2.37
C GLY A 252 -0.13 3.43 -2.67
N GLY A 253 0.92 3.95 -3.30
CA GLY A 253 0.97 5.36 -3.69
C GLY A 253 0.58 5.59 -5.15
N ILE A 254 0.63 6.85 -5.55
CA ILE A 254 0.37 7.34 -6.92
C ILE A 254 1.05 6.45 -7.99
N GLY A 255 2.34 6.14 -7.79
CA GLY A 255 3.10 5.32 -8.75
C GLY A 255 2.54 3.93 -8.99
N ASP A 256 2.10 3.26 -7.92
CA ASP A 256 1.52 1.92 -8.01
C ASP A 256 0.18 1.93 -8.74
N LEU A 257 -0.65 2.95 -8.51
CA LEU A 257 -1.94 3.14 -9.19
C LEU A 257 -1.74 3.41 -10.69
N LEU A 258 -0.80 4.29 -11.04
CA LEU A 258 -0.43 4.53 -12.43
C LEU A 258 0.07 3.26 -13.12
N MET A 259 0.90 2.45 -12.45
CA MET A 259 1.39 1.18 -13.00
C MET A 259 0.29 0.13 -13.25
N MET A 260 -0.89 0.26 -12.65
CA MET A 260 -2.02 -0.64 -12.95
C MET A 260 -2.77 -0.27 -14.22
N THR A 261 -2.73 1.01 -14.63
CA THR A 261 -3.51 1.53 -15.77
C THR A 261 -3.33 0.78 -17.09
N PRO A 262 -2.12 0.30 -17.49
CA PRO A 262 -2.00 -0.40 -18.77
C PRO A 262 -2.76 -1.73 -18.78
N ALA A 263 -2.78 -2.43 -17.64
CA ALA A 263 -3.49 -3.68 -17.48
C ALA A 263 -5.00 -3.46 -17.34
N LEU A 264 -5.43 -2.38 -16.68
CA LEU A 264 -6.83 -1.98 -16.60
C LEU A 264 -7.41 -1.65 -17.98
N ALA A 265 -6.65 -0.93 -18.82
CA ALA A 265 -7.04 -0.66 -20.20
C ALA A 265 -7.26 -1.94 -21.02
N VAL A 266 -6.36 -2.92 -20.90
CA VAL A 266 -6.52 -4.22 -21.57
C VAL A 266 -7.70 -5.01 -20.99
N LEU A 267 -7.94 -4.92 -19.68
CA LEU A 267 -9.09 -5.54 -19.04
C LEU A 267 -10.41 -4.97 -19.57
N HIS A 268 -10.51 -3.64 -19.68
CA HIS A 268 -11.66 -2.97 -20.29
C HIS A 268 -11.87 -3.41 -21.74
N ALA A 269 -10.81 -3.39 -22.57
CA ALA A 269 -10.88 -3.81 -23.96
C ALA A 269 -11.29 -5.29 -24.16
N ARG A 270 -11.00 -6.17 -23.19
CA ARG A 270 -11.41 -7.59 -23.22
C ARG A 270 -12.86 -7.82 -22.79
N HIS A 271 -13.46 -6.83 -22.13
CA HIS A 271 -14.82 -6.88 -21.60
C HIS A 271 -15.59 -5.62 -22.01
N PRO A 272 -15.84 -5.40 -23.32
CA PRO A 272 -16.52 -4.20 -23.81
C PRO A 272 -17.97 -4.09 -23.33
N ASP A 273 -18.57 -5.22 -22.92
CA ASP A 273 -19.89 -5.31 -22.32
C ASP A 273 -19.91 -4.96 -20.83
N LYS A 274 -18.74 -4.76 -20.20
CA LYS A 274 -18.62 -4.55 -18.75
C LYS A 274 -17.94 -3.25 -18.39
N THR A 275 -18.45 -2.64 -17.33
CA THR A 275 -17.80 -1.48 -16.71
C THR A 275 -16.75 -1.95 -15.70
N ILE A 276 -15.54 -1.40 -15.78
CA ILE A 276 -14.48 -1.66 -14.81
C ILE A 276 -14.59 -0.63 -13.68
N HIS A 277 -15.07 -1.06 -12.51
CA HIS A 277 -15.03 -0.27 -11.29
C HIS A 277 -13.67 -0.41 -10.63
N PHE A 278 -12.91 0.68 -10.55
CA PHE A 278 -11.64 0.71 -9.83
C PHE A 278 -11.82 1.37 -8.46
N ALA A 279 -11.90 0.54 -7.43
CA ALA A 279 -12.13 0.97 -6.07
C ALA A 279 -10.83 1.32 -5.35
N VAL A 280 -10.63 2.61 -5.10
CA VAL A 280 -9.46 3.21 -4.45
C VAL A 280 -9.93 4.28 -3.45
N PRO A 281 -9.07 4.73 -2.51
CA PRO A 281 -9.40 5.90 -1.69
C PRO A 281 -9.76 7.12 -2.55
N GLU A 282 -10.78 7.88 -2.13
CA GLU A 282 -11.32 9.03 -2.87
C GLU A 282 -10.25 10.07 -3.24
N GLU A 283 -9.24 10.25 -2.39
CA GLU A 283 -8.09 11.15 -2.62
C GLU A 283 -7.31 10.85 -3.92
N PHE A 284 -7.43 9.63 -4.47
CA PHE A 284 -6.78 9.23 -5.70
C PHE A 284 -7.67 9.35 -6.95
N PHE A 285 -8.96 9.69 -6.82
CA PHE A 285 -9.84 9.88 -7.98
C PHE A 285 -9.29 10.89 -8.99
N PRO A 286 -8.70 12.02 -8.56
CA PRO A 286 -8.10 12.97 -9.50
C PRO A 286 -7.01 12.34 -10.38
N LEU A 287 -6.38 11.21 -10.02
CA LEU A 287 -5.41 10.56 -10.91
C LEU A 287 -6.04 9.95 -12.17
N PHE A 288 -7.35 9.68 -12.15
CA PHE A 288 -8.08 8.98 -13.20
C PHE A 288 -9.08 9.88 -13.94
N GLU A 289 -9.14 11.17 -13.61
CA GLU A 289 -9.97 12.11 -14.36
C GLU A 289 -9.50 12.18 -15.83
N GLY A 290 -10.45 12.06 -16.75
CA GLY A 290 -10.24 11.90 -18.19
C GLY A 290 -9.97 10.46 -18.66
N ASN A 291 -9.77 9.50 -17.75
CA ASN A 291 -9.59 8.09 -18.11
C ASN A 291 -10.95 7.44 -18.44
N THR A 292 -11.05 6.79 -19.60
CA THR A 292 -12.26 6.13 -20.08
C THR A 292 -12.26 4.61 -19.85
N ASP A 293 -11.14 4.03 -19.44
CA ASP A 293 -10.98 2.59 -19.22
C ASP A 293 -11.59 2.12 -17.89
N VAL A 294 -11.74 3.03 -16.92
CA VAL A 294 -12.21 2.70 -15.56
C VAL A 294 -13.14 3.78 -14.99
N VAL A 295 -14.02 3.35 -14.09
CA VAL A 295 -14.83 4.23 -13.23
C VAL A 295 -14.32 4.11 -11.80
N CYS A 296 -13.84 5.22 -11.24
CA CYS A 296 -13.41 5.26 -9.84
C CYS A 296 -14.60 5.10 -8.89
N VAL A 297 -14.41 4.29 -7.86
CA VAL A 297 -15.38 4.08 -6.77
C VAL A 297 -14.66 4.24 -5.45
N ASP A 298 -15.32 4.84 -4.46
CA ASP A 298 -14.70 5.01 -3.15
C ASP A 298 -14.63 3.64 -2.47
N ILE A 299 -13.42 3.19 -2.19
CA ILE A 299 -13.19 1.89 -1.57
C ILE A 299 -13.76 1.83 -0.14
N GLU A 300 -13.95 2.98 0.51
CA GLU A 300 -14.52 3.08 1.85
C GLU A 300 -16.05 3.22 1.83
N SER A 301 -16.65 3.38 0.66
CA SER A 301 -18.08 3.61 0.50
C SER A 301 -18.91 2.55 1.23
N PRO A 302 -19.91 2.94 2.04
CA PRO A 302 -20.83 2.03 2.73
C PRO A 302 -21.58 1.09 1.77
N GLU A 303 -21.69 1.45 0.49
CA GLU A 303 -22.43 0.69 -0.52
C GLU A 303 -21.55 -0.27 -1.33
N LEU A 304 -20.23 -0.27 -1.12
CA LEU A 304 -19.34 -1.16 -1.84
C LEU A 304 -19.31 -2.55 -1.19
N ASP A 305 -20.06 -3.49 -1.78
CA ASP A 305 -19.97 -4.92 -1.48
C ASP A 305 -19.36 -5.68 -2.67
N PRO A 306 -18.15 -6.25 -2.53
CA PRO A 306 -17.56 -7.06 -3.58
C PRO A 306 -18.40 -8.27 -4.01
N ASN A 307 -19.29 -8.79 -3.15
CA ASN A 307 -20.18 -9.91 -3.49
C ASN A 307 -21.26 -9.53 -4.51
N ASP A 308 -21.46 -8.24 -4.77
CA ASP A 308 -22.39 -7.75 -5.78
C ASP A 308 -21.84 -7.85 -7.20
N TYR A 309 -20.53 -7.92 -7.36
CA TYR A 309 -19.87 -7.83 -8.67
C TYR A 309 -19.75 -9.19 -9.37
N GLY A 310 -19.86 -9.19 -10.70
CA GLY A 310 -19.67 -10.41 -11.50
C GLY A 310 -18.26 -10.98 -11.39
N LEU A 311 -17.25 -10.10 -11.32
CA LEU A 311 -15.85 -10.45 -11.10
C LEU A 311 -15.22 -9.43 -10.15
N TRP A 312 -14.39 -9.91 -9.21
CA TRP A 312 -13.63 -9.09 -8.29
C TRP A 312 -12.17 -9.51 -8.25
N PHE A 313 -11.28 -8.53 -8.45
CA PHE A 313 -9.84 -8.66 -8.28
C PHE A 313 -9.38 -7.85 -7.06
N ASP A 314 -8.91 -8.53 -6.02
CA ASP A 314 -8.37 -7.86 -4.84
C ASP A 314 -6.88 -7.57 -4.97
N PHE A 315 -6.55 -6.30 -5.19
CA PHE A 315 -5.19 -5.77 -5.26
C PHE A 315 -4.78 -5.03 -3.98
N THR A 316 -5.65 -4.97 -2.97
CA THR A 316 -5.25 -4.50 -1.64
C THR A 316 -4.21 -5.43 -1.06
N ASP A 317 -4.36 -6.73 -1.33
CA ASP A 317 -3.27 -7.67 -1.10
C ASP A 317 -2.23 -7.64 -2.25
N CYS A 318 -1.34 -6.65 -2.21
CA CYS A 318 -0.49 -6.26 -3.33
C CYS A 318 0.29 -7.44 -3.98
N PRO A 319 0.00 -7.77 -5.27
CA PRO A 319 0.70 -8.82 -6.00
C PRO A 319 2.20 -8.55 -6.18
N ALA A 320 2.58 -7.28 -6.39
CA ALA A 320 3.98 -6.86 -6.54
C ALA A 320 4.78 -7.14 -5.27
N ALA A 321 4.29 -6.69 -4.11
CA ALA A 321 4.95 -6.94 -2.82
C ALA A 321 5.20 -8.43 -2.57
N ARG A 322 4.25 -9.30 -2.94
CA ARG A 322 4.37 -10.76 -2.81
C ARG A 322 5.45 -11.33 -3.72
N VAL A 323 5.43 -10.98 -5.01
CA VAL A 323 6.40 -11.49 -5.99
C VAL A 323 7.80 -10.98 -5.67
N GLU A 324 7.94 -9.71 -5.32
CA GLU A 324 9.21 -9.09 -4.93
C GLU A 324 9.79 -9.77 -3.69
N THR A 325 9.00 -9.94 -2.63
CA THR A 325 9.46 -10.61 -1.40
C THR A 325 9.92 -12.06 -1.66
N MET A 326 9.26 -12.77 -2.59
CA MET A 326 9.58 -14.16 -2.91
C MET A 326 10.81 -14.32 -3.80
N GLN A 327 11.03 -13.38 -4.72
CA GLN A 327 12.07 -13.49 -5.77
C GLN A 327 13.29 -12.62 -5.50
N ALA A 328 13.24 -11.68 -4.55
CA ALA A 328 14.37 -10.83 -4.23
C ALA A 328 15.62 -11.67 -3.84
N PRO A 329 16.81 -11.31 -4.32
CA PRO A 329 17.12 -10.11 -5.11
C PRO A 329 16.88 -10.26 -6.63
N ASN A 330 16.56 -11.46 -7.11
CA ASN A 330 16.48 -11.82 -8.53
C ASN A 330 15.06 -11.68 -9.11
N VAL A 331 14.44 -10.52 -8.89
CA VAL A 331 13.10 -10.24 -9.44
C VAL A 331 13.21 -9.97 -10.95
N ARG A 332 12.53 -10.79 -11.76
CA ARG A 332 12.66 -10.74 -13.23
C ARG A 332 11.64 -9.84 -13.93
N LYS A 333 10.47 -9.68 -13.31
CA LYS A 333 9.32 -8.96 -13.86
C LYS A 333 9.18 -7.61 -13.20
N ASP A 334 8.89 -6.58 -13.98
CA ASP A 334 8.50 -5.30 -13.42
C ASP A 334 7.08 -5.32 -12.84
N ARG A 335 6.74 -4.30 -12.05
CA ARG A 335 5.45 -4.21 -11.36
C ARG A 335 4.27 -4.16 -12.33
N ILE A 336 4.44 -3.55 -13.50
CA ILE A 336 3.39 -3.47 -14.53
C ILE A 336 3.07 -4.86 -15.06
N GLU A 337 4.09 -5.66 -15.37
CA GLU A 337 3.90 -7.05 -15.78
C GLU A 337 3.30 -7.91 -14.66
N ILE A 338 3.70 -7.69 -13.40
CA ILE A 338 3.14 -8.40 -12.25
C ILE A 338 1.66 -8.08 -12.08
N PHE A 339 1.27 -6.79 -12.13
CA PHE A 339 -0.12 -6.38 -12.04
C PHE A 339 -0.95 -6.89 -13.22
N ALA A 340 -0.40 -6.84 -14.44
CA ALA A 340 -1.05 -7.40 -15.63
C ALA A 340 -1.38 -8.88 -15.45
N ARG A 341 -0.40 -9.69 -15.05
CA ARG A 341 -0.61 -11.13 -14.82
C ARG A 341 -1.61 -11.40 -13.71
N ALA A 342 -1.62 -10.57 -12.66
CA ALA A 342 -2.61 -10.68 -11.60
C ALA A 342 -4.04 -10.38 -12.11
N LEU A 343 -4.22 -9.46 -13.06
CA LEU A 343 -5.51 -9.25 -13.75
C LEU A 343 -5.83 -10.30 -14.84
N GLY A 344 -4.97 -11.32 -15.04
CA GLY A 344 -5.12 -12.28 -16.14
C GLY A 344 -4.75 -11.74 -17.52
N VAL A 345 -4.05 -10.62 -17.56
CA VAL A 345 -3.49 -10.02 -18.78
C VAL A 345 -2.08 -10.58 -19.02
N ARG A 346 -1.91 -11.34 -20.11
CA ARG A 346 -0.62 -11.92 -20.51
C ARG A 346 0.19 -11.01 -21.43
N THR A 347 -0.50 -10.24 -22.26
CA THR A 347 0.09 -9.34 -23.25
C THR A 347 -0.50 -7.96 -23.05
N LEU A 348 0.37 -6.96 -22.94
CA LEU A 348 -0.01 -5.56 -22.82
C LEU A 348 0.03 -4.92 -24.22
N ALA A 349 -1.01 -4.15 -24.56
CA ALA A 349 -1.01 -3.36 -25.79
C ALA A 349 -0.03 -2.18 -25.70
N ARG A 350 0.14 -1.62 -24.50
CA ARG A 350 1.11 -0.59 -24.15
C ARG A 350 1.72 -0.91 -22.80
N SER A 351 3.02 -0.67 -22.64
CA SER A 351 3.69 -0.84 -21.34
C SER A 351 3.65 0.44 -20.49
N ARG A 352 3.55 1.62 -21.11
CA ARG A 352 3.50 2.91 -20.41
C ARG A 352 2.18 3.09 -19.65
N PRO A 353 2.23 3.66 -18.43
CA PRO A 353 1.03 4.12 -17.71
C PRO A 353 0.17 5.08 -18.53
N VAL A 354 -1.08 5.22 -18.13
CA VAL A 354 -2.10 6.05 -18.78
C VAL A 354 -2.46 7.17 -17.82
N TYR A 355 -2.29 8.40 -18.28
CA TYR A 355 -2.70 9.60 -17.56
C TYR A 355 -3.19 10.63 -18.56
N VAL A 356 -4.27 11.36 -18.22
CA VAL A 356 -4.87 12.37 -19.10
C VAL A 356 -4.80 13.72 -18.41
N VAL A 357 -4.02 14.63 -18.99
CA VAL A 357 -4.05 16.06 -18.66
C VAL A 357 -5.19 16.70 -19.46
N VAL A 358 -6.09 17.43 -18.78
CA VAL A 358 -7.19 18.14 -19.45
C VAL A 358 -6.78 19.56 -19.83
N GLU A 359 -7.46 20.15 -20.81
CA GLU A 359 -6.98 21.39 -21.43
C GLU A 359 -6.85 22.57 -20.45
N GLY A 360 -7.81 22.73 -19.54
CA GLY A 360 -7.73 23.77 -18.51
C GLY A 360 -6.52 23.63 -17.57
N GLU A 361 -5.98 22.42 -17.40
CA GLU A 361 -4.75 22.20 -16.62
C GLU A 361 -3.52 22.61 -17.40
N ARG A 362 -3.50 22.36 -18.72
CA ARG A 362 -2.42 22.77 -19.62
C ARG A 362 -2.26 24.28 -19.67
N GLU A 363 -3.37 24.99 -19.70
CA GLU A 363 -3.40 26.46 -19.69
C GLU A 363 -2.88 27.00 -18.35
N ARG A 364 -3.40 26.50 -17.22
CA ARG A 364 -2.93 26.89 -15.88
C ARG A 364 -1.44 26.61 -15.67
N ALA A 365 -0.95 25.46 -16.14
CA ALA A 365 0.47 25.13 -16.09
C ALA A 365 1.32 26.12 -16.92
N GLY A 366 0.89 26.45 -18.14
CA GLY A 366 1.56 27.44 -19.00
C GLY A 366 1.63 28.83 -18.37
N ASN A 367 0.51 29.31 -17.82
CA ASN A 367 0.43 30.59 -17.12
C ASN A 367 1.34 30.61 -15.89
N ARG A 368 1.36 29.52 -15.10
CA ARG A 368 2.23 29.40 -13.93
C ARG A 368 3.71 29.42 -14.33
N LEU A 369 4.11 28.66 -15.34
CA LEU A 369 5.50 28.65 -15.81
C LEU A 369 5.95 30.03 -16.32
N THR A 370 5.07 30.71 -17.06
CA THR A 370 5.31 32.08 -17.53
C THR A 370 5.46 33.05 -16.35
N SER A 371 4.65 32.90 -15.29
CA SER A 371 4.79 33.71 -14.08
C SER A 371 6.09 33.43 -13.31
N LEU A 372 6.60 32.20 -13.38
CA LEU A 372 7.79 31.78 -12.61
C LEU A 372 9.10 32.17 -13.29
N PHE A 373 9.18 32.05 -14.62
CA PHE A 373 10.43 32.24 -15.37
C PHE A 373 10.34 33.31 -16.47
N GLY A 374 9.16 33.91 -16.69
CA GLY A 374 8.91 34.70 -17.89
C GLY A 374 8.90 33.86 -19.16
N ARG A 375 8.96 34.52 -20.33
CA ARG A 375 9.17 33.85 -21.61
C ARG A 375 10.66 33.56 -21.79
N THR A 376 10.99 32.28 -22.02
CA THR A 376 12.39 31.82 -22.05
C THR A 376 12.52 30.60 -22.95
N ASN A 377 13.67 30.45 -23.61
CA ASN A 377 14.00 29.28 -24.44
C ASN A 377 14.94 28.30 -23.72
N ARG A 378 15.20 28.52 -22.44
CA ARG A 378 16.01 27.57 -21.65
C ARG A 378 15.20 26.30 -21.40
N PRO A 379 15.84 25.11 -21.46
CA PRO A 379 15.16 23.86 -21.15
C PRO A 379 14.51 23.88 -19.77
N LEU A 380 13.38 23.21 -19.63
CA LEU A 380 12.64 23.08 -18.37
C LEU A 380 12.84 21.68 -17.76
N ILE A 381 13.39 21.66 -16.55
CA ILE A 381 13.62 20.43 -15.78
C ILE A 381 12.66 20.39 -14.59
N GLY A 382 11.90 19.30 -14.48
CA GLY A 382 11.12 18.99 -13.28
C GLY A 382 11.93 18.13 -12.32
N LEU A 383 12.09 18.56 -11.07
CA LEU A 383 12.90 17.88 -10.07
C LEU A 383 12.05 17.46 -8.87
N GLN A 384 11.90 16.16 -8.63
CA GLN A 384 11.24 15.67 -7.42
C GLN A 384 12.23 15.67 -6.25
N MET A 385 12.00 16.48 -5.22
CA MET A 385 12.98 16.69 -4.15
C MET A 385 13.18 15.48 -3.23
N ARG A 386 12.08 14.82 -2.85
CA ARG A 386 12.06 13.70 -1.90
C ARG A 386 11.04 12.65 -2.30
N SER A 387 11.24 11.44 -1.81
CA SER A 387 10.33 10.32 -1.93
C SER A 387 9.42 10.23 -0.69
N ALA A 388 8.46 9.30 -0.71
CA ALA A 388 7.59 9.05 0.44
C ALA A 388 8.28 8.25 1.56
N GLU A 389 9.37 7.53 1.24
CA GLU A 389 10.11 6.73 2.21
C GLU A 389 11.58 7.17 2.19
N SER A 390 12.05 7.73 3.30
CA SER A 390 13.32 8.45 3.42
C SER A 390 14.53 7.65 2.96
N TYR A 391 14.49 6.31 3.04
CA TYR A 391 15.60 5.49 2.55
C TYR A 391 15.81 5.58 1.03
N ARG A 392 14.83 6.06 0.25
CA ARG A 392 14.96 6.27 -1.20
C ARG A 392 15.37 7.69 -1.59
N ASP A 393 15.52 8.58 -0.61
CA ASP A 393 15.91 9.97 -0.87
C ASP A 393 17.35 10.05 -1.36
N TYR A 394 17.57 10.92 -2.33
CA TYR A 394 18.90 11.26 -2.82
C TYR A 394 19.42 12.46 -2.03
N PRO A 395 20.44 12.31 -1.16
CA PRO A 395 20.83 13.38 -0.23
C PRO A 395 21.31 14.66 -0.90
N HIS A 396 21.79 14.58 -2.15
CA HIS A 396 22.36 15.73 -2.86
C HIS A 396 21.36 16.45 -3.77
N MET A 397 20.05 16.21 -3.62
CA MET A 397 19.04 16.78 -4.52
C MET A 397 19.05 18.31 -4.55
N ALA A 398 19.24 18.96 -3.40
CA ALA A 398 19.34 20.41 -3.31
C ALA A 398 20.56 20.96 -4.08
N ARG A 399 21.73 20.33 -3.90
CA ARG A 399 22.94 20.70 -4.64
C ARG A 399 22.78 20.49 -6.14
N LEU A 400 22.12 19.40 -6.54
CA LEU A 400 21.80 19.13 -7.94
C LEU A 400 20.89 20.22 -8.53
N ALA A 401 19.86 20.66 -7.79
CA ALA A 401 18.98 21.75 -8.23
C ALA A 401 19.78 23.02 -8.54
N THR A 402 20.68 23.42 -7.63
CA THR A 402 21.55 24.59 -7.82
C THR A 402 22.46 24.45 -9.05
N LEU A 403 23.05 23.27 -9.27
CA LEU A 403 23.90 23.02 -10.43
C LEU A 403 23.12 23.11 -11.75
N LEU A 404 21.90 22.59 -11.78
CA LEU A 404 21.05 22.59 -12.98
C LEU A 404 20.49 23.98 -13.28
N ALA A 405 20.20 24.78 -12.26
CA ALA A 405 19.70 26.16 -12.39
C ALA A 405 20.62 27.08 -13.21
N ALA A 406 21.91 26.76 -13.27
CA ALA A 406 22.89 27.48 -14.08
C ALA A 406 22.71 27.26 -15.60
N GLU A 407 22.05 26.17 -16.00
CA GLU A 407 21.96 25.73 -17.41
C GLU A 407 20.54 25.59 -17.93
N ALA A 408 19.56 25.40 -17.03
CA ALA A 408 18.15 25.20 -17.34
C ALA A 408 17.25 25.96 -16.35
N ASN A 409 15.96 26.05 -16.68
CA ASN A 409 14.93 26.41 -15.70
C ASN A 409 14.56 25.15 -14.93
N VAL A 410 14.62 25.21 -13.60
CA VAL A 410 14.36 24.07 -12.72
C VAL A 410 13.13 24.36 -11.88
N VAL A 411 12.16 23.46 -11.89
CA VAL A 411 11.05 23.47 -10.93
C VAL A 411 11.25 22.32 -9.96
N ALA A 412 11.50 22.66 -8.70
CA ALA A 412 11.66 21.70 -7.62
C ALA A 412 10.32 21.45 -6.92
N PHE A 413 9.87 20.20 -6.90
CA PHE A 413 8.56 19.80 -6.41
C PHE A 413 8.63 18.98 -5.13
N HIS A 414 7.72 19.27 -4.20
CA HIS A 414 7.45 18.39 -3.07
C HIS A 414 6.06 18.64 -2.44
N SER A 415 5.60 17.75 -1.55
CA SER A 415 4.38 17.99 -0.78
C SER A 415 4.60 19.03 0.32
N ASP A 416 5.74 18.96 1.01
CA ASP A 416 6.10 19.93 2.04
C ASP A 416 6.85 21.12 1.44
N ARG A 417 6.97 22.17 2.25
CA ARG A 417 7.80 23.34 1.96
C ARG A 417 9.24 22.94 1.65
N ILE A 418 9.80 23.55 0.61
CA ILE A 418 11.21 23.43 0.22
C ILE A 418 11.88 24.78 0.49
N ASP A 419 12.99 24.78 1.22
CA ASP A 419 13.72 26.00 1.56
C ASP A 419 15.16 25.96 1.02
N GLY A 420 15.74 27.14 0.75
CA GLY A 420 17.18 27.30 0.54
C GLY A 420 17.72 26.96 -0.87
N ILE A 421 16.86 26.69 -1.85
CA ILE A 421 17.29 26.38 -3.23
C ILE A 421 16.72 27.32 -4.31
N GLU A 422 15.94 28.32 -3.92
CA GLU A 422 15.35 29.26 -4.87
C GLU A 422 16.39 30.21 -5.47
N SER A 423 16.27 30.46 -6.77
CA SER A 423 17.08 31.40 -7.55
C SER A 423 16.32 31.82 -8.81
N ASP A 424 16.95 32.58 -9.71
CA ASP A 424 16.35 32.92 -11.00
C ASP A 424 16.14 31.68 -11.88
N GLY A 425 17.07 30.72 -11.82
CA GLY A 425 17.01 29.47 -12.58
C GLY A 425 16.31 28.31 -11.87
N CYS A 426 15.94 28.46 -10.59
CA CYS A 426 15.30 27.39 -9.80
C CYS A 426 14.14 27.95 -8.97
N LYS A 427 12.94 27.45 -9.19
CA LYS A 427 11.74 27.82 -8.42
C LYS A 427 11.19 26.59 -7.69
N THR A 428 10.64 26.80 -6.50
CA THR A 428 10.04 25.71 -5.72
C THR A 428 8.52 25.71 -5.83
N ILE A 429 7.93 24.51 -5.83
CA ILE A 429 6.49 24.31 -5.76
C ILE A 429 6.21 23.26 -4.69
N SER A 430 5.45 23.67 -3.67
CA SER A 430 5.08 22.83 -2.53
C SER A 430 3.57 22.73 -2.38
N GLY A 431 3.08 21.53 -2.06
CA GLY A 431 1.67 21.33 -1.68
C GLY A 431 0.65 21.51 -2.80
N LEU A 432 1.08 21.48 -4.06
CA LEU A 432 0.20 21.63 -5.22
C LEU A 432 -0.58 20.33 -5.48
N PRO A 433 -1.87 20.38 -5.88
CA PRO A 433 -2.61 19.19 -6.27
C PRO A 433 -1.90 18.39 -7.37
N ILE A 434 -1.94 17.06 -7.28
CA ILE A 434 -1.19 16.18 -8.18
C ILE A 434 -1.50 16.40 -9.67
N ARG A 435 -2.74 16.81 -10.00
CA ARG A 435 -3.13 17.09 -11.38
C ARG A 435 -2.46 18.35 -11.94
N GLU A 436 -2.32 19.40 -11.14
CA GLU A 436 -1.55 20.58 -11.55
C GLU A 436 -0.05 20.25 -11.69
N VAL A 437 0.48 19.41 -10.80
CA VAL A 437 1.87 18.91 -10.90
C VAL A 437 2.07 18.11 -12.18
N ALA A 438 1.13 17.24 -12.55
CA ALA A 438 1.17 16.47 -13.79
C ALA A 438 1.19 17.38 -15.03
N ALA A 439 0.35 18.41 -15.05
CA ALA A 439 0.34 19.38 -16.15
C ALA A 439 1.65 20.18 -16.27
N LEU A 440 2.30 20.50 -15.14
CA LEU A 440 3.64 21.10 -15.15
C LEU A 440 4.71 20.13 -15.66
N ILE A 441 4.63 18.85 -15.25
CA ILE A 441 5.53 17.80 -15.73
C ILE A 441 5.38 17.58 -17.24
N GLU A 442 4.15 17.64 -17.79
CA GLU A 442 3.89 17.50 -19.24
C GLU A 442 4.67 18.54 -20.06
N ARG A 443 4.98 19.70 -19.47
CA ARG A 443 5.75 20.79 -20.09
C ARG A 443 7.27 20.65 -19.91
N CYS A 444 7.75 19.75 -19.05
CA CYS A 444 9.18 19.57 -18.82
C CYS A 444 9.85 18.82 -19.98
N ASP A 445 11.05 19.26 -20.36
CA ASP A 445 11.93 18.57 -21.31
C ASP A 445 12.59 17.34 -20.68
N LEU A 446 12.77 17.36 -19.35
CA LEU A 446 13.31 16.26 -18.58
C LEU A 446 12.76 16.28 -17.15
N VAL A 447 12.47 15.09 -16.62
CA VAL A 447 12.15 14.87 -15.21
C VAL A 447 13.32 14.17 -14.52
N ILE A 448 13.66 14.60 -13.32
CA ILE A 448 14.63 13.92 -12.46
C ILE A 448 13.93 13.57 -11.15
N ALA A 449 13.99 12.30 -10.76
CA ALA A 449 13.29 11.83 -9.57
C ALA A 449 14.05 10.69 -8.87
N PRO A 450 13.92 10.57 -7.54
CA PRO A 450 14.24 9.31 -6.87
C PRO A 450 13.21 8.24 -7.27
N ASP A 451 13.38 7.01 -6.82
CA ASP A 451 12.39 5.93 -6.98
C ASP A 451 11.04 6.28 -6.31
N SER A 452 10.19 7.04 -7.01
CA SER A 452 8.95 7.64 -6.50
C SER A 452 7.95 7.99 -7.61
N ALA A 453 6.86 8.68 -7.25
CA ALA A 453 5.71 8.94 -8.11
C ALA A 453 6.06 9.60 -9.46
N PHE A 454 7.02 10.53 -9.51
CA PHE A 454 7.32 11.26 -10.74
C PHE A 454 7.90 10.38 -11.84
N VAL A 455 8.58 9.28 -11.48
CA VAL A 455 9.06 8.29 -12.47
C VAL A 455 7.90 7.75 -13.30
N HIS A 456 6.80 7.42 -12.63
CA HIS A 456 5.62 6.85 -13.25
C HIS A 456 4.78 7.91 -13.97
N LEU A 457 4.73 9.12 -13.44
CA LEU A 457 4.02 10.24 -14.04
C LEU A 457 4.71 10.72 -15.32
N ALA A 458 6.03 10.85 -15.30
CA ALA A 458 6.83 11.14 -16.50
C ALA A 458 6.63 10.06 -17.56
N ALA A 459 6.62 8.78 -17.17
CA ALA A 459 6.33 7.67 -18.07
C ALA A 459 4.92 7.75 -18.67
N ALA A 460 3.92 8.17 -17.89
CA ALA A 460 2.53 8.32 -18.34
C ALA A 460 2.36 9.47 -19.35
N LEU A 461 3.10 10.56 -19.14
CA LEU A 461 3.08 11.78 -19.95
C LEU A 461 4.07 11.75 -21.13
N ASP A 462 4.73 10.61 -21.33
CA ASP A 462 5.80 10.41 -22.31
C ASP A 462 6.92 11.48 -22.23
N ARG A 463 7.33 11.80 -21.00
CA ARG A 463 8.46 12.70 -20.74
C ARG A 463 9.73 11.90 -20.42
N PRO A 464 10.90 12.31 -20.93
CA PRO A 464 12.18 11.74 -20.52
C PRO A 464 12.34 11.82 -18.99
N CYS A 465 12.85 10.75 -18.37
CA CYS A 465 13.06 10.69 -16.93
C CYS A 465 14.45 10.10 -16.60
N LEU A 466 15.20 10.80 -15.75
CA LEU A 466 16.38 10.28 -15.07
C LEU A 466 15.98 9.86 -13.66
N THR A 467 15.98 8.55 -13.42
CA THR A 467 15.61 7.99 -12.12
C THR A 467 16.85 7.68 -11.29
N ILE A 468 16.96 8.23 -10.09
CA ILE A 468 18.06 7.93 -9.16
C ILE A 468 17.63 6.78 -8.25
N THR A 469 18.34 5.64 -8.32
CA THR A 469 17.97 4.41 -7.60
C THR A 469 19.17 3.77 -6.91
N GLY A 470 18.93 2.96 -5.88
CA GLY A 470 19.99 2.31 -5.12
C GLY A 470 19.46 1.14 -4.28
N PRO A 471 18.70 1.38 -3.19
CA PRO A 471 18.17 0.30 -2.35
C PRO A 471 17.22 -0.65 -3.09
N THR A 472 16.56 -0.16 -4.12
CA THR A 472 15.60 -0.89 -4.96
C THR A 472 16.10 -0.88 -6.41
N ASP A 473 15.83 -1.95 -7.16
CA ASP A 473 16.15 -2.00 -8.59
C ASP A 473 15.16 -1.15 -9.39
N GLY A 474 15.66 -0.07 -10.00
CA GLY A 474 14.85 0.83 -10.83
C GLY A 474 14.13 0.15 -11.99
N ARG A 475 14.66 -0.97 -12.51
CA ARG A 475 14.06 -1.72 -13.63
C ARG A 475 12.66 -2.25 -13.32
N LEU A 476 12.31 -2.35 -12.05
CA LEU A 476 11.03 -2.91 -11.58
C LEU A 476 9.90 -1.90 -11.52
N ARG A 477 10.25 -0.61 -11.58
CA ARG A 477 9.30 0.50 -11.66
C ARG A 477 8.80 0.76 -13.08
N GLY A 478 9.16 -0.15 -13.97
CA GLY A 478 9.00 -0.05 -15.42
C GLY A 478 10.30 0.37 -16.09
N ARG A 479 10.39 0.10 -17.39
CA ARG A 479 11.58 0.39 -18.19
C ARG A 479 11.39 1.70 -18.95
N PHE A 480 11.17 2.77 -18.18
CA PHE A 480 10.89 4.11 -18.71
C PHE A 480 12.06 5.02 -18.35
N GLY A 481 12.81 5.45 -19.36
CA GLY A 481 13.95 6.33 -19.16
C GLY A 481 15.22 5.62 -18.69
N GLU A 482 16.18 6.43 -18.22
CA GLU A 482 17.50 5.99 -17.79
C GLU A 482 17.58 6.01 -16.25
N ALA A 483 18.19 4.98 -15.67
CA ALA A 483 18.38 4.87 -14.23
C ALA A 483 19.84 5.16 -13.87
N ILE A 484 20.04 6.15 -13.01
CA ILE A 484 21.33 6.42 -12.37
C ILE A 484 21.41 5.55 -11.12
N VAL A 485 22.47 4.74 -11.06
CA VAL A 485 22.68 3.73 -10.01
C VAL A 485 24.05 3.91 -9.37
N PRO A 486 24.24 3.49 -8.10
CA PRO A 486 25.56 3.42 -7.50
C PRO A 486 26.50 2.51 -8.31
N GLY A 487 27.81 2.76 -8.18
CA GLY A 487 28.83 1.85 -8.68
C GLY A 487 28.65 0.45 -8.11
N ARG A 488 28.43 -0.55 -8.98
CA ARG A 488 28.14 -1.93 -8.55
C ARG A 488 29.26 -2.57 -7.75
N ASN A 489 30.51 -2.23 -8.08
CA ASN A 489 31.68 -2.75 -7.36
C ASN A 489 31.85 -2.08 -5.99
N ASP A 490 31.45 -0.81 -5.87
CA ASP A 490 31.55 -0.06 -4.62
C ASP A 490 30.42 -0.43 -3.65
N TYR A 491 29.24 -0.74 -4.19
CA TYR A 491 28.04 -1.09 -3.42
C TYR A 491 27.42 -2.41 -3.88
N PRO A 492 28.09 -3.57 -3.65
CA PRO A 492 27.58 -4.88 -4.07
C PRO A 492 26.30 -5.30 -3.33
N CYS A 493 25.97 -4.62 -2.23
CA CYS A 493 24.73 -4.84 -1.50
C CYS A 493 23.49 -4.23 -2.19
N ALA A 494 23.67 -3.32 -3.15
CA ALA A 494 22.59 -2.66 -3.87
C ALA A 494 22.21 -3.48 -5.14
N PRO A 495 20.91 -3.77 -5.36
CA PRO A 495 19.74 -3.43 -4.54
C PRO A 495 19.64 -4.31 -3.29
N CYS A 496 19.42 -3.68 -2.14
CA CYS A 496 19.36 -4.36 -0.84
C CYS A 496 17.91 -4.67 -0.39
N TRP A 497 16.91 -4.17 -1.11
CA TRP A 497 15.48 -4.47 -0.90
C TRP A 497 14.99 -4.19 0.53
N ARG A 498 15.58 -3.17 1.16
CA ARG A 498 15.12 -2.68 2.47
C ARG A 498 13.90 -1.78 2.31
N ASN A 499 13.20 -1.55 3.42
CA ASN A 499 12.06 -0.65 3.54
C ASN A 499 12.34 0.39 4.65
N GLU A 500 11.39 1.27 4.92
CA GLU A 500 11.53 2.38 5.90
C GLU A 500 11.85 1.89 7.32
N GLU A 501 11.37 0.70 7.71
CA GLU A 501 11.61 0.09 9.03
C GLU A 501 13.02 -0.48 9.18
N LYS A 502 13.72 -0.75 8.07
CA LYS A 502 15.02 -1.39 8.06
C LYS A 502 16.11 -0.39 7.69
N GLY A 503 17.00 -0.16 8.65
CA GLY A 503 18.22 0.62 8.44
C GLY A 503 19.09 0.08 7.30
N CYS A 504 19.98 0.94 6.80
CA CYS A 504 20.98 0.58 5.81
C CYS A 504 21.85 -0.57 6.36
N ARG A 505 22.09 -1.60 5.56
CA ARG A 505 22.87 -2.78 5.99
C ARG A 505 24.31 -2.45 6.41
N LEU A 506 24.86 -1.35 5.90
CA LEU A 506 26.25 -0.93 6.16
C LEU A 506 26.37 0.05 7.32
N THR A 507 25.38 0.91 7.54
CA THR A 507 25.47 2.01 8.53
C THR A 507 24.46 1.89 9.68
N GLY A 508 23.43 1.05 9.54
CA GLY A 508 22.29 0.99 10.46
C GLY A 508 21.34 2.19 10.38
N GLY A 509 21.74 3.29 9.73
CA GLY A 509 20.97 4.52 9.63
C GLY A 509 19.84 4.47 8.59
N LYS A 510 18.97 5.48 8.61
CA LYS A 510 17.89 5.62 7.62
C LYS A 510 18.41 5.98 6.24
N GLU A 511 19.43 6.82 6.15
CA GLU A 511 20.03 7.26 4.89
C GLU A 511 20.72 6.14 4.11
N SER A 512 20.59 6.19 2.79
CA SER A 512 21.20 5.23 1.88
C SER A 512 22.58 5.68 1.45
N LEU A 513 23.62 5.05 2.02
CA LEU A 513 25.01 5.34 1.67
C LEU A 513 25.28 5.18 0.15
N CYS A 514 24.62 4.22 -0.51
CA CYS A 514 24.73 4.04 -1.95
C CYS A 514 24.09 5.16 -2.78
N LEU A 515 23.07 5.85 -2.28
CA LEU A 515 22.54 7.04 -2.97
C LEU A 515 23.43 8.25 -2.71
N ALA A 516 23.99 8.37 -1.50
CA ALA A 516 24.92 9.43 -1.14
C ALA A 516 26.24 9.39 -1.95
N SER A 517 26.61 8.24 -2.53
CA SER A 517 27.84 8.12 -3.33
C SER A 517 27.69 8.60 -4.77
N ILE A 518 26.47 8.76 -5.25
CA ILE A 518 26.21 9.28 -6.60
C ILE A 518 26.47 10.79 -6.56
N SER A 519 27.49 11.26 -7.28
CA SER A 519 27.81 12.70 -7.29
C SER A 519 26.78 13.50 -8.10
N PRO A 520 26.41 14.72 -7.66
CA PRO A 520 25.53 15.61 -8.41
C PRO A 520 26.05 15.94 -9.81
N GLU A 521 27.37 16.02 -9.96
CA GLU A 521 28.03 16.28 -11.24
C GLU A 521 27.79 15.14 -12.23
N HIS A 522 27.82 13.88 -11.76
CA HIS A 522 27.48 12.73 -12.58
C HIS A 522 26.02 12.79 -13.08
N VAL A 523 25.09 13.20 -12.21
CA VAL A 523 23.67 13.36 -12.58
C VAL A 523 23.49 14.52 -13.57
N ARG A 524 24.14 15.66 -13.35
CA ARG A 524 24.13 16.80 -14.27
C ARG A 524 24.67 16.42 -15.65
N ASP A 525 25.76 15.65 -15.70
CA ASP A 525 26.34 15.24 -16.97
C ASP A 525 25.44 14.24 -17.72
N ALA A 526 24.71 13.38 -17.01
CA ALA A 526 23.64 12.58 -17.59
C ALA A 526 22.50 13.46 -18.13
N CYS A 527 22.08 14.49 -17.38
CA CYS A 527 21.07 15.46 -17.80
C CYS A 527 21.44 16.14 -19.13
N ARG A 528 22.68 16.64 -19.25
CA ARG A 528 23.19 17.26 -20.49
C ARG A 528 23.09 16.34 -21.70
N LYS A 529 23.29 15.03 -21.54
CA LYS A 529 23.16 14.05 -22.64
C LYS A 529 21.73 13.94 -23.14
N HIS A 530 20.73 14.00 -22.25
CA HIS A 530 19.31 13.97 -22.62
C HIS A 530 18.89 15.26 -23.32
N LEU A 531 19.24 16.41 -22.75
CA LEU A 531 18.90 17.71 -23.33
C LEU A 531 19.53 17.93 -24.72
N ARG A 532 20.72 17.35 -24.99
CA ARG A 532 21.35 17.40 -26.33
C ARG A 532 20.71 16.47 -27.35
N LYS A 533 20.12 15.34 -26.92
CA LYS A 533 19.46 14.37 -27.81
C LYS A 533 18.03 14.79 -28.18
N GLY A 534 17.45 15.74 -27.46
CA GLY A 534 16.08 16.22 -27.62
C GLY A 534 15.86 17.36 -28.62
N SER A 535 16.74 17.56 -29.62
CA SER A 535 16.46 18.51 -30.71
C SER A 535 16.28 17.73 -32.01
N PRO A 536 15.01 17.39 -32.32
CA PRO A 536 14.35 18.11 -33.41
C PRO A 536 12.84 18.32 -33.17
N ALA A 537 12.44 19.53 -32.80
CA ALA A 537 11.20 20.18 -33.26
C ALA A 537 11.15 21.62 -32.74
N ASP A 538 10.92 22.53 -33.67
CA ASP A 538 10.74 23.95 -33.46
C ASP A 538 9.55 24.31 -32.56
N MET A 539 9.64 25.55 -32.06
CA MET A 539 8.60 26.42 -31.51
C MET A 539 8.33 26.23 -30.01
N ALA A 540 9.11 26.91 -29.15
CA ALA A 540 8.86 28.30 -28.74
C ALA A 540 7.46 28.47 -28.14
N PHE A 541 7.40 29.02 -26.92
CA PHE A 541 6.18 29.54 -26.30
C PHE A 541 5.41 30.44 -27.30
N ALA A 542 4.48 29.87 -28.05
CA ALA A 542 3.67 30.56 -29.03
C ALA A 542 2.20 30.28 -28.74
N VAL A 543 1.62 31.30 -28.07
CA VAL A 543 0.20 31.63 -27.85
C VAL A 543 -0.61 30.65 -27.02
#